data_AF-A0A7V5LJE5-F1
#
_entry.id   AF-A0A7V5LJE5-F1
#
_cell.length_a   1.000
_cell.length_b   1.000
_cell.length_c   1.000
_cell.angle_alpha   90.00
_cell.angle_beta   90.00
_cell.angle_gamma   90.00
#
_symmetry.space_group_name_H-M   'P 1'
#
loop_
_entity.id
_entity.type
_entity.pdbx_description
1 polymer ?
#
loop_
_entity_poly.entity_id
_entity_poly.type
_entity_poly.pdbx_seq_one_letter_code
_entity_poly.pdbx_strand_id
1 'polypeptide(L)'
;MTNNMSKDNLLIQLLLIILLIAGSTLRLYNLDHRPVHGDEAVNAAKLNQLMQSGHFHYDPADYHGPLLFYCSWPLAKLGGKSDWRQLTEQNLRLVTVLFGLLLLLLPFLLK
;
A
#
# COMPACT_ATOMS: atom_id res chain seq x y z
N MET A 1 23.98 4.54 -34.60
CA MET A 1 23.86 3.66 -33.41
C MET A 1 23.11 4.29 -32.23
N THR A 2 23.06 5.62 -32.07
CA THR A 2 22.37 6.32 -30.96
C THR A 2 20.83 6.30 -31.03
N ASN A 3 20.25 6.17 -32.22
CA ASN A 3 18.81 6.24 -32.43
C ASN A 3 18.04 5.03 -31.86
N ASN A 4 18.68 3.85 -31.75
CA ASN A 4 18.04 2.66 -31.15
C ASN A 4 17.99 2.75 -29.62
N MET A 5 19.10 3.13 -28.97
CA MET A 5 19.14 3.27 -27.50
C MET A 5 18.10 4.27 -26.96
N SER A 6 17.85 5.37 -27.69
CA SER A 6 16.82 6.34 -27.31
C SER A 6 15.39 5.79 -27.45
N LYS A 7 15.16 4.94 -28.45
CA LYS A 7 13.85 4.30 -28.67
C LYS A 7 13.59 3.21 -27.63
N ASP A 8 14.61 2.42 -27.29
CA ASP A 8 14.50 1.38 -26.27
C ASP A 8 14.14 1.97 -24.90
N ASN A 9 14.77 3.10 -24.54
CA ASN A 9 14.44 3.84 -23.32
C ASN A 9 13.01 4.39 -23.33
N LEU A 10 12.55 4.93 -24.46
CA LEU A 10 11.18 5.41 -24.62
C LEU A 10 10.16 4.27 -24.49
N LEU A 11 10.44 3.10 -25.08
CA LEU A 11 9.61 1.91 -24.96
C LEU A 11 9.53 1.41 -23.51
N ILE A 12 10.65 1.38 -22.80
CA ILE A 12 10.71 1.01 -21.38
C ILE A 12 9.87 1.97 -20.52
N GLN A 13 9.99 3.27 -20.75
CA GLN A 13 9.21 4.30 -20.03
C GLN A 13 7.71 4.15 -20.32
N LEU A 14 7.33 3.96 -21.58
CA LEU A 14 5.94 3.75 -21.97
C LEU A 14 5.37 2.49 -21.31
N LEU A 15 6.11 1.39 -21.32
CA LEU A 15 5.72 0.14 -20.68
C LEU A 15 5.51 0.34 -19.17
N LEU A 16 6.42 1.05 -18.51
CA LEU A 16 6.30 1.38 -17.08
C LEU A 16 5.03 2.17 -16.80
N ILE A 17 4.75 3.21 -17.59
CA ILE A 17 3.54 4.03 -17.45
C ILE A 17 2.28 3.17 -17.62
N ILE A 18 2.24 2.32 -18.65
CA ILE A 18 1.11 1.41 -18.88
C ILE A 18 0.91 0.47 -17.69
N LEU A 19 2.00 -0.12 -17.15
CA LEU A 19 1.94 -1.00 -16.00
C LEU A 19 1.48 -0.28 -14.74
N LEU A 20 1.92 0.95 -14.50
CA LEU A 20 1.48 1.76 -13.37
C LEU A 20 0.01 2.13 -13.48
N ILE A 21 -0.46 2.52 -14.66
CA ILE A 21 -1.89 2.84 -14.89
C ILE A 21 -2.73 1.58 -14.68
N ALA A 22 -2.41 0.47 -15.35
CA ALA A 22 -3.14 -0.77 -15.22
C ALA A 22 -3.12 -1.29 -13.77
N GLY A 23 -1.94 -1.29 -13.14
CA GLY A 23 -1.74 -1.74 -11.77
C GLY A 23 -2.47 -0.89 -10.73
N SER A 24 -2.57 0.43 -10.96
CA SER A 24 -3.33 1.36 -10.11
C SER A 24 -4.83 1.16 -10.30
N THR A 25 -5.31 1.08 -11.54
CA THR A 25 -6.74 0.88 -11.84
C THR A 25 -7.25 -0.42 -11.23
N LEU A 26 -6.55 -1.53 -11.42
CA LEU A 26 -6.96 -2.83 -10.89
C LEU A 26 -6.98 -2.89 -9.36
N ARG A 27 -6.17 -2.06 -8.69
CA ARG A 27 -6.09 -2.03 -7.22
C ARG A 27 -7.05 -1.03 -6.60
N LEU A 28 -7.25 0.14 -7.22
CA LEU A 28 -8.07 1.22 -6.67
C LEU A 28 -9.55 1.12 -7.06
N TYR A 29 -9.86 0.47 -8.18
CA TYR A 29 -11.23 0.34 -8.64
C TYR A 29 -12.07 -0.43 -7.61
N ASN A 30 -13.10 0.23 -7.06
CA ASN A 30 -14.03 -0.33 -6.08
C ASN A 30 -13.32 -0.95 -4.86
N LEU A 31 -12.29 -0.27 -4.36
CA LEU A 31 -11.42 -0.75 -3.27
C LEU A 31 -12.19 -1.12 -2.00
N ASP A 32 -13.34 -0.52 -1.74
CA ASP A 32 -14.21 -0.73 -0.58
C ASP A 32 -15.37 -1.70 -0.81
N HIS A 33 -15.54 -2.20 -2.03
CA HIS A 33 -16.75 -2.96 -2.40
C HIS A 33 -16.89 -4.29 -1.66
N ARG A 34 -15.78 -4.91 -1.23
CA ARG A 34 -15.80 -6.16 -0.48
C ARG A 34 -15.90 -5.91 1.03
N PRO A 35 -16.71 -6.69 1.76
CA PRO A 35 -16.71 -6.70 3.21
C PRO A 35 -15.30 -6.89 3.79
N VAL A 36 -15.09 -6.39 5.01
CA VAL A 36 -13.83 -6.56 5.74
C VAL A 36 -13.58 -8.04 6.01
N HIS A 37 -12.44 -8.55 5.55
CA HIS A 37 -12.00 -9.92 5.85
C HIS A 37 -11.49 -10.03 7.30
N GLY A 38 -11.47 -11.25 7.86
CA GLY A 38 -11.03 -11.48 9.24
C GLY A 38 -9.63 -10.90 9.52
N ASP A 39 -8.68 -11.12 8.62
CA ASP A 39 -7.31 -10.60 8.74
C ASP A 39 -7.28 -9.06 8.64
N GLU A 40 -8.14 -8.46 7.83
CA GLU A 40 -8.27 -7.00 7.74
C GLU A 40 -8.81 -6.42 9.05
N ALA A 41 -9.75 -7.11 9.71
CA ALA A 41 -10.28 -6.72 11.01
C ALA A 41 -9.23 -6.85 12.12
N VAL A 42 -8.43 -7.93 12.12
CA VAL A 42 -7.30 -8.10 13.05
C VAL A 42 -6.27 -6.98 12.84
N ASN A 43 -5.94 -6.67 11.58
CA ASN A 43 -5.02 -5.59 11.26
C ASN A 43 -5.56 -4.22 11.69
N ALA A 44 -6.86 -3.97 11.52
CA ALA A 44 -7.52 -2.76 12.00
C ALA A 44 -7.44 -2.64 13.53
N ALA A 45 -7.63 -3.74 14.26
CA ALA A 45 -7.51 -3.76 15.72
C ALA A 45 -6.08 -3.43 16.19
N LYS A 46 -5.07 -3.99 15.53
CA LYS A 46 -3.65 -3.69 15.83
C LYS A 46 -3.27 -2.26 15.48
N LEU A 47 -3.74 -1.76 14.33
CA LEU A 47 -3.55 -0.37 13.95
C LEU A 47 -4.20 0.57 14.97
N ASN A 48 -5.38 0.23 15.45
CA ASN A 48 -6.06 0.97 16.51
C ASN A 48 -5.24 1.00 17.81
N GLN A 49 -4.71 -0.16 18.25
CA GLN A 49 -3.82 -0.21 19.40
C GLN A 49 -2.62 0.73 19.23
N LEU A 50 -1.94 0.69 18.07
CA LEU A 50 -0.83 1.59 17.75
C LEU A 50 -1.25 3.07 17.80
N MET A 51 -2.42 3.42 17.26
CA MET A 51 -2.94 4.79 17.27
C MET A 51 -3.25 5.29 18.68
N GLN A 52 -3.71 4.41 19.59
CA GLN A 52 -4.03 4.77 20.97
C GLN A 52 -2.79 4.81 21.88
N SER A 53 -1.90 3.83 21.78
CA SER A 53 -0.72 3.71 22.63
C SER A 53 0.48 4.52 22.13
N GLY A 54 0.48 4.90 20.85
CA GLY A 54 1.61 5.53 20.17
C GLY A 54 2.77 4.59 19.83
N HIS A 55 2.65 3.30 20.15
CA HIS A 55 3.71 2.31 19.88
C HIS A 55 3.15 0.90 19.64
N PHE A 56 3.80 0.14 18.75
CA PHE A 56 3.43 -1.24 18.48
C PHE A 56 3.91 -2.17 19.59
N HIS A 57 2.99 -2.94 20.18
CA HIS A 57 3.30 -3.99 21.14
C HIS A 57 3.48 -5.32 20.41
N TYR A 58 4.71 -5.86 20.41
CA TYR A 58 4.99 -7.13 19.76
C TYR A 58 4.50 -8.29 20.62
N ASP A 59 3.61 -9.11 20.06
CA ASP A 59 3.18 -10.38 20.62
C ASP A 59 3.85 -11.54 19.87
N PRO A 60 4.75 -12.31 20.51
CA PRO A 60 5.36 -13.50 19.90
C PRO A 60 4.35 -14.55 19.44
N ALA A 61 3.17 -14.64 20.06
CA ALA A 61 2.13 -15.60 19.68
C ALA A 61 1.44 -15.22 18.37
N ASP A 62 1.53 -13.96 17.96
CA ASP A 62 0.81 -13.38 16.83
C ASP A 62 1.70 -13.27 15.57
N TYR A 63 3.00 -13.56 15.67
CA TYR A 63 3.98 -13.67 14.55
C TYR A 63 4.05 -12.51 13.53
N HIS A 64 3.37 -11.38 13.75
CA HIS A 64 3.31 -10.27 12.80
C HIS A 64 4.30 -9.15 13.19
N GLY A 65 5.12 -8.74 12.24
CA GLY A 65 6.00 -7.59 12.40
C GLY A 65 5.23 -6.26 12.38
N PRO A 66 5.84 -5.18 12.89
CA PRO A 66 5.15 -3.90 13.08
C PRO A 66 5.00 -3.07 11.79
N LEU A 67 5.69 -3.45 10.71
CA LEU A 67 5.88 -2.63 9.52
C LEU A 67 4.55 -2.20 8.89
N LEU A 68 3.61 -3.13 8.75
CA LEU A 68 2.31 -2.85 8.15
C LEU A 68 1.59 -1.72 8.90
N PHE A 69 1.56 -1.77 10.24
CA PHE A 69 0.85 -0.80 11.06
C PHE A 69 1.52 0.58 11.05
N TYR A 70 2.85 0.61 11.14
CA TYR A 70 3.61 1.87 11.05
C TYR A 70 3.52 2.51 9.66
N CYS A 71 3.34 1.74 8.59
CA CYS A 71 3.08 2.29 7.26
C CYS A 71 1.62 2.72 7.07
N SER A 72 0.66 1.98 7.64
CA SER A 72 -0.77 2.32 7.53
C SER A 72 -1.15 3.59 8.29
N TRP A 73 -0.59 3.81 9.49
CA TRP A 73 -0.93 4.96 10.33
C TRP A 73 -0.71 6.34 9.66
N PRO A 74 0.46 6.66 9.08
CA PRO A 74 0.65 7.94 8.40
C PRO A 74 -0.25 8.09 7.17
N LEU A 75 -0.54 7.00 6.44
CA LEU A 75 -1.47 7.03 5.31
C LEU A 75 -2.88 7.39 5.75
N ALA A 76 -3.38 6.80 6.84
CA ALA A 76 -4.67 7.15 7.42
C ALA A 76 -4.69 8.62 7.88
N LYS A 77 -3.61 9.11 8.51
CA LYS A 77 -3.48 10.49 8.96
C LYS A 77 -3.49 11.49 7.80
N LEU A 78 -2.81 11.18 6.69
CA LEU A 78 -2.83 11.98 5.45
C LEU A 78 -4.22 12.05 4.83
N GLY A 79 -5.03 10.98 4.98
CA GLY A 79 -6.45 10.95 4.63
C GLY A 79 -7.37 11.68 5.61
N GLY A 80 -6.83 12.43 6.56
CA GLY A 80 -7.57 13.19 7.57
C GLY A 80 -8.15 12.33 8.70
N LYS A 81 -7.73 11.07 8.83
CA LYS A 81 -8.23 10.15 9.87
C LYS A 81 -7.29 10.18 11.07
N SER A 82 -7.71 10.90 12.12
CA SER A 82 -6.94 11.01 13.37
C SER A 82 -7.43 10.06 14.46
N ASP A 83 -8.64 9.51 14.33
CA ASP A 83 -9.25 8.55 15.26
C ASP A 83 -9.56 7.24 14.52
N TRP A 84 -9.39 6.11 15.22
CA TRP A 84 -9.66 4.77 14.70
C TRP A 84 -11.10 4.60 14.25
N ARG A 85 -12.04 5.30 14.90
CA ARG A 85 -13.48 5.29 14.54
C ARG A 85 -13.75 5.82 13.14
N GLN A 86 -12.80 6.57 12.59
CA GLN A 86 -12.90 7.18 11.27
C GLN A 86 -12.19 6.36 10.19
N LEU A 87 -11.52 5.26 10.56
CA LEU A 87 -10.91 4.34 9.62
C LEU A 87 -12.00 3.69 8.76
N THR A 88 -11.68 3.55 7.48
CA THR A 88 -12.52 2.88 6.49
C THR A 88 -11.72 1.76 5.83
N GLU A 89 -12.40 0.88 5.11
CA GLU A 89 -11.82 -0.20 4.31
C GLU A 89 -10.72 0.33 3.37
N GLN A 90 -10.96 1.49 2.76
CA GLN A 90 -9.99 2.13 1.88
C GLN A 90 -8.69 2.48 2.61
N ASN A 91 -8.77 2.99 3.85
CA ASN A 91 -7.59 3.33 4.65
C ASN A 91 -6.76 2.10 4.98
N LEU A 92 -7.42 0.99 5.33
CA LEU A 92 -6.75 -0.28 5.64
C LEU A 92 -6.08 -0.90 4.41
N ARG A 93 -6.70 -0.74 3.23
CA ARG A 93 -6.21 -1.33 1.98
C ARG A 93 -5.21 -0.45 1.26
N LEU A 94 -5.17 0.87 1.51
CA LEU A 94 -4.29 1.79 0.78
C LEU A 94 -2.79 1.46 0.94
N VAL A 95 -2.39 0.94 2.10
CA VAL A 95 -1.01 0.51 2.34
C VAL A 95 -0.61 -0.60 1.35
N THR A 96 -1.48 -1.58 1.09
CA THR A 96 -1.17 -2.69 0.17
C THR A 96 -1.20 -2.23 -1.28
N VAL A 97 -2.07 -1.26 -1.62
CA VAL A 97 -2.03 -0.58 -2.92
C VAL A 97 -0.68 0.09 -3.14
N LEU A 98 -0.22 0.89 -2.18
CA LEU A 98 1.04 1.63 -2.27
C LEU A 98 2.23 0.67 -2.47
N PHE A 99 2.38 -0.34 -1.61
CA PHE A 99 3.47 -1.32 -1.75
C PHE A 99 3.36 -2.14 -3.04
N GLY A 100 2.14 -2.45 -3.50
CA GLY A 100 1.90 -3.09 -4.78
C GLY A 100 2.38 -2.26 -5.97
N LEU A 101 2.19 -0.94 -5.92
CA LEU A 101 2.69 -0.02 -6.95
C LEU A 101 4.20 0.17 -6.88
N LEU A 102 4.77 0.28 -5.67
CA LEU A 102 6.22 0.33 -5.48
C LEU A 102 6.91 -0.93 -6.02
N LEU A 103 6.29 -2.10 -5.85
CA LEU A 103 6.79 -3.36 -6.40
C LEU A 103 6.84 -3.33 -7.94
N LEU A 104 5.91 -2.66 -8.62
CA LEU A 104 5.95 -2.52 -10.09
C LEU A 104 7.15 -1.69 -10.55
N LEU A 105 7.65 -0.77 -9.72
CA LEU A 105 8.83 0.05 -10.03
C LEU A 105 10.13 -0.75 -9.88
N LEU A 106 10.15 -1.78 -9.03
CA LEU A 106 11.37 -2.47 -8.60
C LEU A 106 12.20 -3.05 -9.77
N PRO A 107 11.63 -3.75 -10.77
CA PRO A 107 12.39 -4.27 -11.90
C PRO A 107 13.02 -3.19 -12.79
N PHE A 108 12.56 -1.93 -12.67
CA PHE A 108 13.11 -0.80 -13.41
C PHE A 108 14.20 -0.08 -12.61
N LEU A 109 14.18 -0.16 -11.28
CA LEU A 109 15.24 0.37 -10.40
C LEU A 109 16.44 -0.56 -10.29
N LEU A 110 16.24 -1.89 -10.39
CA LEU A 110 17.30 -2.90 -10.28
C LEU A 110 18.00 -3.18 -11.62
N LYS A 111 17.84 -2.30 -12.62
CA LYS A 111 18.47 -2.40 -13.93
C LYS A 111 19.93 -1.94 -13.91
#